data_AF-A0A1B1Z8E5-F1
#
_entry.id   AF-A0A1B1Z8E5-F1
#
_cell.length_a   1.000
_cell.length_b   1.000
_cell.length_c   1.000
_cell.angle_alpha   90.00
_cell.angle_beta   90.00
_cell.angle_gamma   90.00
#
_symmetry.space_group_name_H-M   'P 1'
#
loop_
_entity.id
_entity.type
_entity.pdbx_description
1 polymer ?
#
loop_
_entity_poly.entity_id
_entity_poly.type
_entity_poly.pdbx_seq_one_letter_code
_entity_poly.pdbx_strand_id
1 'polypeptide(L)'
;MHPLVGLKVIVPGLVPHFFTGAAAGVFGNATGGRRGAMFGSFANGLIISFLPAILLVLLGDVGFEGTTFGDSDFGMIGVLILSIMKLLGLA
;
A
#
# COMPACT_ATOMS: atom_id res chain seq x y z
N MET A 1 3.38 1.69 -23.53
CA MET A 1 4.18 0.65 -22.84
C MET A 1 3.25 -0.10 -21.90
N HIS A 2 2.93 -1.36 -22.21
CA HIS A 2 2.09 -2.17 -21.33
C HIS A 2 2.98 -2.74 -20.22
N PRO A 3 2.62 -2.58 -18.93
CA PRO A 3 3.37 -3.21 -17.84
C PRO A 3 3.32 -4.74 -18.02
N LEU A 4 4.45 -5.40 -17.75
CA LEU A 4 4.63 -6.86 -17.92
C LEU A 4 3.61 -7.69 -17.12
N VAL A 5 2.97 -7.09 -16.11
CA VAL A 5 2.02 -7.75 -15.20
C VAL A 5 0.61 -7.14 -15.28
N GLY A 6 0.32 -6.25 -16.24
CA GLY A 6 -1.01 -5.63 -16.40
C GLY A 6 -1.47 -4.71 -15.25
N LEU A 7 -0.67 -4.55 -14.20
CA LEU A 7 -0.91 -3.62 -13.09
C LEU A 7 -0.55 -2.19 -13.51
N LYS A 8 -1.38 -1.21 -13.16
CA LYS A 8 -1.07 0.21 -13.42
C LYS A 8 0.27 0.57 -12.77
N VAL A 9 1.10 1.32 -13.50
CA VAL A 9 2.39 1.78 -13.00
C VAL A 9 2.15 2.87 -11.97
N ILE A 10 2.46 2.57 -10.71
CA ILE A 10 2.38 3.54 -9.62
C ILE A 10 3.76 4.14 -9.38
N VAL A 11 3.83 5.46 -9.37
CA VAL A 11 5.03 6.17 -8.94
C VAL A 11 5.03 6.17 -7.41
N PRO A 12 6.06 5.61 -6.76
CA PRO A 12 6.12 5.57 -5.31
C PRO A 12 6.13 6.98 -4.72
N GLY A 13 5.24 7.25 -3.78
CA GLY A 13 5.14 8.56 -3.13
C GLY A 13 6.28 8.79 -2.15
N LEU A 14 7.01 9.90 -2.28
CA LEU A 14 8.12 10.23 -1.37
C LEU A 14 7.67 10.46 0.08
N VAL A 15 6.54 11.14 0.26
CA VAL A 15 5.95 11.46 1.57
C VAL A 15 5.61 10.18 2.37
N PRO A 16 4.80 9.23 1.86
CA PRO A 16 4.47 8.02 2.60
C PRO A 16 5.70 7.15 2.86
N HIS A 17 6.62 7.02 1.89
CA HIS A 17 7.87 6.28 2.10
C HIS A 17 8.75 6.86 3.20
N PHE A 18 8.80 8.18 3.32
CA PHE A 18 9.55 8.84 4.36
C PHE A 18 8.85 8.72 5.72
N PHE A 19 7.61 9.19 5.85
CA PHE A 19 6.95 9.31 7.14
C PHE A 19 6.51 7.96 7.72
N THR A 20 5.81 7.13 6.95
CA THR A 20 5.40 5.81 7.44
C THR A 20 6.58 4.86 7.56
N GLY A 21 7.57 4.97 6.65
CA GLY A 21 8.82 4.23 6.74
C GLY A 21 9.64 4.60 7.98
N ALA A 22 9.71 5.90 8.33
CA ALA A 22 10.34 6.37 9.56
C ALA A 22 9.60 5.85 10.80
N ALA A 23 8.27 5.92 10.82
CA ALA A 23 7.46 5.37 11.92
C ALA A 23 7.73 3.86 12.09
N ALA A 24 7.68 3.08 11.01
CA ALA A 24 8.01 1.66 11.01
C ALA A 24 9.44 1.39 11.50
N GLY A 25 10.40 2.27 11.16
CA GLY A 25 11.76 2.23 11.67
C GLY A 25 11.86 2.49 13.18
N VAL A 26 11.10 3.47 13.71
CA VAL A 26 11.07 3.79 15.15
C VAL A 26 10.48 2.62 15.95
N PHE A 27 9.34 2.09 15.53
CA PHE A 27 8.70 0.93 16.20
C PHE A 27 9.54 -0.35 16.03
N GLY A 28 10.13 -0.55 14.85
CA GLY A 28 11.07 -1.64 14.61
C GLY A 28 12.31 -1.55 15.49
N ASN A 29 12.83 -0.34 15.73
CA ASN A 29 13.94 -0.14 16.66
C ASN A 29 13.54 -0.43 18.11
N ALA A 30 12.35 -0.01 18.52
CA ALA A 30 11.85 -0.26 19.88
C ALA A 30 11.66 -1.76 20.17
N THR A 31 11.26 -2.56 19.17
CA THR A 31 10.96 -3.99 19.33
C THR A 31 12.15 -4.92 19.02
N GLY A 32 13.04 -4.52 18.11
CA GLY A 32 14.13 -5.38 17.61
C GLY A 32 15.47 -4.67 17.41
N GLY A 33 15.64 -3.48 17.99
CA GLY A 33 16.85 -2.66 17.86
C GLY A 33 17.17 -2.30 16.41
N ARG A 34 18.44 -2.08 16.11
CA ARG A 34 18.90 -1.64 14.77
C ARG A 34 18.46 -2.56 13.63
N ARG A 35 18.39 -3.88 13.88
CA ARG A 35 17.93 -4.85 12.89
C ARG A 35 16.42 -4.70 12.66
N GLY A 36 15.64 -4.57 13.74
CA GLY A 36 14.21 -4.30 13.64
C GLY A 36 13.90 -3.00 12.91
N ALA A 37 14.70 -1.95 13.14
CA ALA A 37 14.57 -0.68 12.41
C ALA A 37 14.76 -0.85 10.89
N MET A 38 15.81 -1.57 10.47
CA MET A 38 16.10 -1.83 9.05
C MET A 38 15.01 -2.70 8.41
N PHE A 39 14.67 -3.83 9.02
CA PHE A 39 13.68 -4.74 8.44
C PHE A 39 12.27 -4.16 8.47
N GLY A 40 11.89 -3.42 9.52
CA GLY A 40 10.58 -2.77 9.63
C GLY A 40 10.37 -1.69 8.57
N SER A 41 11.34 -0.77 8.40
CA SER A 41 11.28 0.28 7.37
C SER A 41 11.34 -0.29 5.95
N PHE A 42 12.16 -1.31 5.71
CA PHE A 42 12.23 -1.99 4.41
C PHE A 42 10.94 -2.72 4.05
N ALA A 43 10.40 -3.52 4.98
CA ALA A 43 9.15 -4.25 4.75
C ALA A 43 7.98 -3.29 4.52
N ASN A 44 7.88 -2.20 5.31
CA ASN A 44 6.86 -1.17 5.09
C ASN A 44 7.01 -0.54 3.70
N GLY A 45 8.23 -0.21 3.28
CA GLY A 45 8.52 0.29 1.94
C GLY A 45 8.00 -0.63 0.84
N LEU A 46 8.28 -1.93 0.91
CA LEU A 46 7.75 -2.89 -0.06
C LEU A 46 6.22 -2.91 -0.06
N ILE A 47 5.59 -2.95 1.11
CA ILE A 47 4.13 -2.99 1.24
C ILE A 47 3.51 -1.77 0.54
N ILE A 48 3.94 -0.55 0.86
CA ILE A 48 3.34 0.67 0.28
C ILE A 48 3.72 0.90 -1.19
N SER A 49 4.72 0.21 -1.73
CA SER A 49 5.01 0.24 -3.18
C SER A 49 4.06 -0.65 -4.00
N PHE A 50 3.61 -1.78 -3.45
CA PHE A 50 2.80 -2.76 -4.19
C PHE A 50 1.32 -2.75 -3.81
N LEU A 51 0.99 -2.51 -2.54
CA LEU A 51 -0.38 -2.53 -2.03
C LEU A 51 -1.30 -1.51 -2.74
N PRO A 52 -0.86 -0.26 -3.01
CA PRO A 52 -1.69 0.69 -3.75
C PRO A 52 -2.02 0.23 -5.18
N ALA A 53 -1.19 -0.62 -5.80
CA ALA A 53 -1.44 -1.15 -7.15
C ALA A 53 -2.60 -2.15 -7.15
N ILE A 54 -2.66 -2.98 -6.11
CA ILE A 54 -3.79 -3.91 -5.89
C ILE A 54 -5.06 -3.10 -5.58
N LEU A 55 -4.94 -2.11 -4.70
CA LEU A 55 -6.05 -1.25 -4.31
C LEU A 55 -6.62 -0.48 -5.52
N LEU A 56 -5.77 0.02 -6.41
CA LEU A 56 -6.20 0.79 -7.58
C LEU A 56 -6.95 -0.06 -8.62
N VAL A 57 -6.69 -1.38 -8.70
CA VAL A 57 -7.52 -2.29 -9.52
C VAL A 57 -8.94 -2.36 -8.96
N LEU A 58 -9.09 -2.50 -7.64
CA LEU A 58 -10.41 -2.56 -7.00
C LEU A 58 -11.14 -1.21 -7.01
N LEU A 59 -10.41 -0.10 -6.91
CA LEU A 59 -10.98 1.25 -7.05
C LEU A 59 -11.45 1.54 -8.48
N GLY A 60 -10.78 0.95 -9.48
CA GLY A 60 -11.20 1.04 -10.88
C GLY A 60 -12.61 0.47 -11.09
N ASP A 61 -12.93 -0.68 -10.46
CA ASP A 61 -14.26 -1.31 -10.55
C ASP A 61 -15.39 -0.39 -10.03
N VAL A 62 -15.07 0.54 -9.11
CA VAL A 62 -16.03 1.51 -8.52
C VAL A 62 -15.91 2.94 -9.08
N GLY A 63 -15.16 3.13 -10.17
CA GLY A 63 -15.07 4.42 -10.89
C GLY A 63 -13.95 5.37 -10.46
N PHE A 64 -13.03 4.94 -9.58
CA PHE A 64 -11.86 5.74 -9.16
C PHE A 64 -10.59 5.26 -9.88
N GLU A 65 -10.33 5.76 -11.08
CA GLU A 65 -9.30 5.19 -11.95
C GLU A 65 -7.88 5.80 -11.86
N GLY A 66 -7.64 6.83 -11.03
CA GLY A 66 -6.36 7.56 -11.04
C GLY A 66 -5.81 7.97 -9.68
N THR A 67 -6.53 7.70 -8.60
CA THR A 67 -6.17 8.16 -7.24
C THR A 67 -6.20 6.99 -6.27
N THR A 68 -5.16 6.86 -5.47
CA THR A 68 -5.04 5.83 -4.43
C THR A 68 -4.37 6.44 -3.20
N PHE A 69 -4.39 5.69 -2.09
CA PHE A 69 -3.75 6.10 -0.84
C PHE A 69 -2.33 5.54 -0.77
N GLY A 70 -1.42 6.32 -0.20
CA GLY A 70 0.00 5.98 -0.11
C GLY A 70 0.39 5.17 1.13
N ASP A 71 -0.50 5.08 2.12
CA ASP A 71 -0.22 4.45 3.41
C ASP A 71 -0.80 3.03 3.48
N SER A 72 -0.13 2.15 4.23
CA SER A 72 -0.45 0.73 4.28
C SER A 72 -1.80 0.42 4.93
N ASP A 73 -2.21 1.21 5.92
CA ASP A 73 -3.48 1.08 6.63
C ASP A 73 -4.67 1.40 5.73
N PHE A 74 -4.63 2.52 5.00
CA PHE A 74 -5.62 2.84 3.98
C PHE A 74 -5.65 1.81 2.86
N GLY A 75 -4.47 1.33 2.44
CA GLY A 75 -4.31 0.24 1.49
C GLY A 75 -5.06 -1.03 1.92
N MET A 76 -4.81 -1.51 3.14
CA MET A 76 -5.42 -2.73 3.66
C MET A 76 -6.92 -2.58 3.88
N ILE A 77 -7.35 -1.48 4.52
CA ILE A 77 -8.77 -1.23 4.79
C ILE A 77 -9.54 -1.07 3.47
N GLY A 78 -8.98 -0.35 2.50
CA GLY A 78 -9.59 -0.17 1.19
C GLY A 78 -9.77 -1.50 0.45
N VAL A 79 -8.74 -2.35 0.43
CA VAL A 79 -8.83 -3.69 -0.18
C VAL A 79 -9.88 -4.53 0.52
N LEU A 80 -9.92 -4.52 1.85
CA LEU A 80 -10.88 -5.30 2.63
C LEU A 80 -12.32 -4.88 2.36
N ILE A 81 -12.62 -3.58 2.47
CA ILE A 81 -13.98 -3.05 2.25
C ILE A 81 -14.45 -3.35 0.83
N LEU A 82 -13.62 -3.09 -0.18
CA LEU A 82 -13.98 -3.32 -1.58
C LEU A 82 -14.16 -4.81 -1.87
N SER A 83 -13.33 -5.67 -1.28
CA SER A 83 -13.49 -7.12 -1.41
C SER A 83 -14.79 -7.61 -0.79
N ILE A 84 -15.20 -7.06 0.37
CA ILE A 84 -16.49 -7.36 1.00
C ILE A 84 -17.65 -6.85 0.14
N MET A 85 -17.58 -5.62 -0.37
CA MET A 85 -18.61 -5.06 -1.25
C MET A 85 -18.79 -5.91 -2.52
N LYS A 86 -17.68 -6.36 -3.12
CA LYS A 86 -17.67 -7.25 -4.28
C LYS A 86 -18.26 -8.62 -3.97
N LEU A 87 -17.96 -9.17 -2.78
CA LEU A 87 -18.55 -10.43 -2.31
C LEU A 87 -20.07 -10.31 -2.09
N LEU A 88 -20.53 -9.15 -1.62
CA LEU A 88 -21.95 -8.87 -1.39
C LEU A 88 -22.71 -8.41 -2.65
N GLY A 89 -22.04 -8.27 -3.80
CA GLY A 89 -22.63 -7.81 -5.06
C GLY A 89 -23.02 -6.33 -5.05
N LEU A 90 -22.43 -5.53 -4.17
CA LEU A 90 -22.63 -4.09 -4.07
C LEU A 90 -21.66 -3.28 -4.95
N ALA A 91 -20.64 -3.96 -5.50
CA ALA A 91 -19.61 -3.44 -6.39
C ALA A 91 -19.29 -4.48 -7.47
#